data_AF-A0A356T4S2-F1
#
_entry.id   AF-A0A356T4S2-F1
#
_cell.length_a   1.000
_cell.length_b   1.000
_cell.length_c   1.000
_cell.angle_alpha   90.00
_cell.angle_beta   90.00
_cell.angle_gamma   90.00
#
_symmetry.space_group_name_H-M   'P 1'
#
loop_
_entity.id
_entity.type
_entity.pdbx_description
1 polymer ?
#
loop_
_entity_poly.entity_id
_entity_poly.type
_entity_poly.pdbx_seq_one_letter_code
_entity_poly.pdbx_strand_id
1 'polypeptide(L)'
;IPEETVRAYYDSHPDEFSRDERRRAAHIQVASREEATRLLEQAREADARAFRTLARDHSLDPETRLRGGDLRYFDSEGAPRNERDPRVDEAIAAAAFAIEEVGGVAPEPVQVGERWSIVKLTGRRPPEHRSFEQAGPTIRLRVWRETRQQELEDFVAQLRERAGVEVNYDLLRPIRLDPPEREDEATDTHAEGAANAPAPPPAVPGSPTDENP
;
A
#
# COMPACT_ATOMS: atom_id res chain seq x y z
N ILE A 1 -21.13 -20.19 8.10
CA ILE A 1 -19.80 -20.49 7.51
C ILE A 1 -19.10 -21.52 8.39
N PRO A 2 -18.85 -22.74 7.89
CA PRO A 2 -18.09 -23.80 8.56
C PRO A 2 -16.64 -23.39 8.87
N GLU A 3 -16.00 -24.02 9.87
CA GLU A 3 -14.59 -23.72 10.19
C GLU A 3 -13.64 -24.10 9.05
N GLU A 4 -13.88 -25.22 8.37
CA GLU A 4 -13.09 -25.67 7.22
C GLU A 4 -12.97 -24.56 6.15
N THR A 5 -14.08 -23.89 5.82
CA THR A 5 -14.10 -22.78 4.86
C THR A 5 -13.25 -21.61 5.35
N VAL A 6 -13.32 -21.28 6.65
CA VAL A 6 -12.53 -20.20 7.25
C VAL A 6 -11.03 -20.55 7.23
N ARG A 7 -10.69 -21.82 7.49
CA ARG A 7 -9.31 -22.32 7.47
C ARG A 7 -8.73 -22.33 6.06
N ALA A 8 -9.47 -22.86 5.09
CA ALA A 8 -9.08 -22.83 3.69
C ALA A 8 -8.83 -21.39 3.20
N TYR A 9 -9.64 -20.43 3.64
CA TYR A 9 -9.43 -19.02 3.32
C TYR A 9 -8.13 -18.48 3.93
N TYR A 10 -7.88 -18.74 5.22
CA TYR A 10 -6.65 -18.32 5.90
C TYR A 10 -5.40 -18.89 5.21
N ASP A 11 -5.42 -20.18 4.89
CA ASP A 11 -4.27 -20.88 4.31
C ASP A 11 -3.99 -20.45 2.85
N SER A 12 -5.03 -20.05 2.11
CA SER A 12 -4.90 -19.58 0.72
C SER A 12 -4.55 -18.09 0.58
N HIS A 13 -4.61 -17.31 1.66
CA HIS A 13 -4.34 -15.86 1.64
C HIS A 13 -3.29 -15.46 2.70
N PRO A 14 -2.10 -16.08 2.73
CA PRO A 14 -1.09 -15.83 3.77
C PRO A 14 -0.69 -14.36 3.84
N ASP A 15 -0.58 -13.65 2.71
CA ASP A 15 -0.19 -12.23 2.65
C ASP A 15 -1.21 -11.27 3.30
N GLU A 16 -2.45 -11.71 3.49
CA GLU A 16 -3.45 -10.92 4.24
C GLU A 16 -3.22 -11.00 5.75
N PHE A 17 -2.58 -12.07 6.24
CA PHE A 17 -2.43 -12.37 7.65
C PHE A 17 -0.99 -12.28 8.15
N SER A 18 -0.03 -12.39 7.24
CA SER A 18 1.38 -12.21 7.51
C SER A 18 1.93 -11.09 6.64
N ARG A 19 2.73 -10.22 7.26
CA ARG A 19 3.52 -9.20 6.58
C ARG A 19 4.91 -9.23 7.14
N ASP A 20 5.88 -9.29 6.24
CA ASP A 20 7.28 -9.27 6.62
C ASP A 20 7.70 -7.91 7.17
N GLU A 21 8.88 -7.91 7.81
CA GLU A 21 9.53 -6.68 8.24
C GLU A 21 9.73 -5.76 7.03
N ARG A 22 9.39 -4.49 7.20
CA ARG A 22 9.66 -3.46 6.19
C ARG A 22 10.45 -2.32 6.79
N ARG A 23 11.41 -1.81 6.01
CA ARG A 23 12.24 -0.67 6.40
C ARG A 23 12.01 0.48 5.46
N ARG A 24 12.07 1.69 6.01
CA ARG A 24 12.13 2.93 5.26
C ARG A 24 13.52 3.51 5.43
N ALA A 25 14.21 3.75 4.33
CA ALA A 25 15.53 4.33 4.35
C ALA A 25 15.58 5.59 3.49
N ALA A 26 16.60 6.41 3.73
CA ALA A 26 17.00 7.46 2.82
C ALA A 26 18.43 7.21 2.36
N HIS A 27 18.76 7.60 1.14
CA HIS A 27 20.11 7.46 0.62
C HIS A 27 20.66 8.70 -0.07
N ILE A 28 21.98 8.79 -0.14
CA ILE A 28 22.73 9.82 -0.86
C ILE A 28 23.69 9.10 -1.79
N GLN A 29 23.41 9.15 -3.09
CA GLN A 29 24.25 8.50 -4.10
C GLN A 29 25.29 9.49 -4.63
N VAL A 30 26.55 9.10 -4.70
CA VAL A 30 27.67 9.92 -5.18
C VAL A 30 28.58 9.15 -6.14
N ALA A 31 29.51 9.86 -6.78
CA ALA A 31 30.31 9.30 -7.86
C ALA A 31 31.45 8.40 -7.37
N SER A 32 32.00 8.66 -6.18
CA SER A 32 33.22 8.00 -5.70
C SER A 32 33.10 7.57 -4.25
N ARG A 33 33.89 6.57 -3.86
CA ARG A 33 33.96 6.10 -2.47
C ARG A 33 34.49 7.21 -1.57
N GLU A 34 35.47 7.97 -2.03
CA GLU A 34 36.13 9.04 -1.27
C GLU A 34 35.14 10.17 -0.94
N GLU A 35 34.25 10.50 -1.87
CA GLU A 35 33.17 11.45 -1.62
C GLU A 35 32.14 10.88 -0.62
N ALA A 36 31.77 9.61 -0.80
CA ALA A 36 30.81 8.96 0.10
C ALA A 36 31.34 8.87 1.53
N THR A 37 32.62 8.52 1.72
CA THR A 37 33.27 8.48 3.04
C THR A 37 33.32 9.86 3.69
N ARG A 38 33.56 10.93 2.94
CA ARG A 38 33.56 12.30 3.48
C ARG A 38 32.16 12.74 3.93
N LEU A 39 31.14 12.43 3.14
CA LEU A 39 29.75 12.76 3.48
C LEU A 39 29.18 11.85 4.57
N LEU A 40 29.70 10.63 4.73
CA LEU A 40 29.25 9.68 5.74
C LEU A 40 29.41 10.24 7.16
N GLU A 41 30.53 10.90 7.46
CA GLU A 41 30.75 11.52 8.78
C GLU A 41 29.69 12.60 9.07
N GLN A 42 29.37 13.44 8.09
CA GLN A 42 28.31 14.44 8.22
C GLN A 42 26.93 13.77 8.37
N ALA A 43 26.69 12.70 7.63
CA ALA A 43 25.43 11.96 7.65
C ALA A 43 25.14 11.27 8.98
N ARG A 44 26.19 10.78 9.66
CA ARG A 44 26.09 10.15 10.99
C ARG A 44 25.61 11.12 12.06
N GLU A 45 26.09 12.37 12.00
CA GLU A 45 25.70 13.43 12.94
C GLU A 45 24.41 14.15 12.52
N ALA A 46 24.06 14.07 11.23
CA ALA A 46 22.87 14.73 10.70
C ALA A 46 21.59 14.16 11.32
N ASP A 47 20.66 15.03 11.69
CA ASP A 47 19.28 14.63 11.96
C ASP A 47 18.53 14.31 10.65
N ALA A 48 17.23 14.01 10.74
CA ALA A 48 16.41 13.73 9.54
C ALA A 48 16.25 14.93 8.59
N ARG A 49 16.37 16.17 9.08
CA ARG A 49 16.27 17.36 8.24
C ARG A 49 17.59 17.63 7.54
N ALA A 50 18.69 17.61 8.27
CA ALA A 50 20.04 17.77 7.75
C ALA A 50 20.37 16.69 6.71
N PHE A 51 20.01 15.42 6.95
CA PHE A 51 20.23 14.36 5.97
C PHE A 51 19.47 14.62 4.66
N ARG A 52 18.22 15.10 4.74
CA ARG A 52 17.45 15.49 3.54
C ARG A 52 18.09 16.64 2.78
N THR A 53 18.71 17.60 3.48
CA THR A 53 19.47 18.68 2.85
C THR A 53 20.72 18.13 2.15
N LEU A 54 21.52 17.31 2.84
CA LEU A 54 22.68 16.65 2.25
C LEU A 54 22.30 15.84 1.00
N ALA A 55 21.20 15.10 1.05
CA ALA A 55 20.69 14.35 -0.10
C ALA A 55 20.30 15.28 -1.26
N ARG A 56 19.66 16.42 -1.00
CA ARG A 56 19.29 17.38 -2.05
C ARG A 56 20.52 18.02 -2.71
N ASP A 57 21.52 18.33 -1.92
CA ASP A 57 22.69 19.10 -2.35
C ASP A 57 23.75 18.22 -3.03
N HIS A 58 23.89 16.96 -2.57
CA HIS A 58 24.98 16.07 -3.01
C HIS A 58 24.54 14.83 -3.78
N SER A 59 23.30 14.37 -3.63
CA SER A 59 22.88 13.12 -4.28
C SER A 59 22.83 13.28 -5.80
N LEU A 60 23.35 12.28 -6.50
CA LEU A 60 23.31 12.15 -7.95
C LEU A 60 22.10 11.33 -8.41
N ASP A 61 21.32 10.76 -7.49
CA ASP A 61 20.09 10.05 -7.82
C ASP A 61 18.93 11.04 -8.06
N PRO A 62 18.50 11.25 -9.33
CA PRO A 62 17.45 12.21 -9.64
C PRO A 62 16.08 11.83 -9.06
N GLU A 63 15.81 10.54 -8.81
CA GLU A 63 14.50 10.06 -8.38
C GLU A 63 14.22 10.41 -6.92
N THR A 64 15.22 10.27 -6.06
CA THR A 64 15.07 10.47 -4.61
C THR A 64 15.61 11.81 -4.13
N ARG A 65 16.53 12.46 -4.87
CA ARG A 65 17.18 13.72 -4.46
C ARG A 65 16.20 14.80 -4.01
N LEU A 66 15.15 15.07 -4.77
CA LEU A 66 14.15 16.10 -4.42
C LEU A 66 13.34 15.77 -3.16
N ARG A 67 13.19 14.47 -2.89
CA ARG A 67 12.54 13.91 -1.69
C ARG A 67 13.52 13.73 -0.52
N GLY A 68 14.75 14.25 -0.65
CA GLY A 68 15.78 14.15 0.38
C GLY A 68 16.30 12.72 0.57
N GLY A 69 16.37 11.95 -0.51
CA GLY A 69 16.90 10.59 -0.52
C GLY A 69 15.90 9.50 -0.14
N ASP A 70 14.64 9.83 0.16
CA ASP A 70 13.65 8.87 0.67
C ASP A 70 13.32 7.75 -0.34
N LEU A 71 13.56 6.51 0.09
CA LEU A 71 13.32 5.28 -0.66
C LEU A 71 11.96 4.64 -0.37
N ARG A 72 11.16 5.23 0.53
CA ARG A 72 9.89 4.66 1.04
C ARG A 72 10.10 3.31 1.72
N TYR A 73 9.00 2.61 2.03
CA TYR A 73 9.05 1.31 2.68
C TYR A 73 9.28 0.18 1.67
N PHE A 74 10.29 -0.64 1.95
CA PHE A 74 10.64 -1.84 1.20
C PHE A 74 10.88 -3.03 2.14
N ASP A 75 10.76 -4.25 1.63
CA ASP A 75 11.13 -5.49 2.34
C ASP A 75 12.62 -5.82 2.19
N SER A 76 13.08 -6.95 2.72
CA SER A 76 14.50 -7.33 2.70
C SER A 76 15.09 -7.49 1.30
N GLU A 77 14.25 -7.73 0.29
CA GLU A 77 14.65 -7.87 -1.12
C GLU A 77 14.55 -6.55 -1.89
N GLY A 78 14.29 -5.44 -1.18
CA GLY A 78 14.12 -4.12 -1.78
C GLY A 78 12.78 -3.92 -2.49
N ALA A 79 11.82 -4.84 -2.36
CA ALA A 79 10.55 -4.73 -3.05
C ALA A 79 9.65 -3.69 -2.35
N PRO A 80 9.08 -2.74 -3.11
CA PRO A 80 8.24 -1.70 -2.54
C PRO A 80 6.88 -2.26 -2.15
N ARG A 81 6.17 -1.57 -1.26
CA ARG A 81 4.77 -1.92 -0.93
C ARG A 81 3.81 -1.65 -2.08
N ASN A 82 4.06 -0.59 -2.86
CA ASN A 82 3.23 -0.20 -3.98
C ASN A 82 3.97 -0.56 -5.27
N GLU A 83 3.34 -1.31 -6.15
CA GLU A 83 3.91 -1.75 -7.45
C GLU A 83 4.35 -0.59 -8.34
N ARG A 84 3.80 0.62 -8.11
CA ARG A 84 4.18 1.84 -8.83
C ARG A 84 5.44 2.50 -8.29
N ASP A 85 5.89 2.12 -7.10
CA ASP A 85 7.11 2.67 -6.53
C ASP A 85 8.32 1.91 -7.10
N PRO A 86 9.48 2.56 -7.25
CA PRO A 86 10.68 1.89 -7.73
C PRO A 86 11.18 0.87 -6.71
N ARG A 87 11.77 -0.22 -7.21
CA ARG A 87 12.49 -1.20 -6.39
C ARG A 87 13.79 -0.57 -5.88
N VAL A 88 14.14 -0.89 -4.63
CA VAL A 88 15.41 -0.50 -4.02
C VAL A 88 16.48 -1.52 -4.39
N ASP A 89 17.70 -1.04 -4.68
CA ASP A 89 18.85 -1.88 -4.95
C ASP A 89 19.15 -2.84 -3.77
N GLU A 90 19.50 -4.08 -4.07
CA GLU A 90 19.73 -5.12 -3.06
C GLU A 90 20.82 -4.75 -2.06
N ALA A 91 21.89 -4.08 -2.50
CA ALA A 91 22.97 -3.67 -1.61
C ALA A 91 22.50 -2.59 -0.61
N ILE A 92 21.66 -1.65 -1.08
CA ILE A 92 21.04 -0.64 -0.22
C ILE A 92 20.05 -1.31 0.75
N ALA A 93 19.25 -2.26 0.27
CA ALA A 93 18.29 -2.98 1.09
C ALA A 93 19.01 -3.74 2.21
N ALA A 94 20.04 -4.53 1.89
CA ALA A 94 20.85 -5.26 2.85
C ALA A 94 21.48 -4.31 3.89
N ALA A 95 22.06 -3.19 3.47
CA ALA A 95 22.63 -2.20 4.37
C ALA A 95 21.57 -1.57 5.29
N ALA A 96 20.41 -1.22 4.74
CA ALA A 96 19.29 -0.70 5.54
C ALA A 96 18.78 -1.75 6.54
N PHE A 97 18.81 -3.04 6.20
CA PHE A 97 18.42 -4.17 7.05
C PHE A 97 19.45 -4.54 8.13
N ALA A 98 20.71 -4.12 7.97
CA ALA A 98 21.75 -4.27 8.98
C ALA A 98 21.73 -3.17 10.07
N ILE A 99 21.05 -2.04 9.84
CA ILE A 99 20.96 -0.94 10.81
C ILE A 99 19.90 -1.27 11.88
N GLU A 100 20.27 -1.42 13.14
CA GLU A 100 19.30 -1.83 14.18
C GLU A 100 18.34 -0.68 14.59
N GLU A 101 18.89 0.52 14.75
CA GLU A 101 18.18 1.67 15.31
C GLU A 101 17.68 2.65 14.25
N VAL A 102 16.44 3.11 14.40
CA VAL A 102 15.88 4.15 13.53
C VAL A 102 16.64 5.45 13.75
N GLY A 103 17.11 6.06 12.66
CA GLY A 103 18.02 7.19 12.67
C GLY A 103 19.48 6.79 12.50
N GLY A 104 19.81 5.50 12.62
CA GLY A 104 21.14 4.97 12.34
C GLY A 104 21.52 5.09 10.87
N VAL A 105 22.83 5.17 10.63
CA VAL A 105 23.44 5.23 9.30
C VAL A 105 24.31 4.00 9.11
N ALA A 106 24.35 3.45 7.90
CA ALA A 106 25.23 2.32 7.58
C ALA A 106 26.69 2.66 7.95
N PRO A 107 27.44 1.71 8.52
CA PRO A 107 28.80 1.97 9.01
C PRO A 107 29.78 2.31 7.89
N GLU A 108 29.55 1.82 6.67
CA GLU A 108 30.37 2.11 5.49
C GLU A 108 29.50 2.54 4.30
N PRO A 109 30.05 3.29 3.33
CA PRO A 109 29.38 3.54 2.06
C PRO A 109 29.10 2.24 1.30
N VAL A 110 27.92 2.15 0.71
CA VAL A 110 27.44 0.98 -0.03
C VAL A 110 27.70 1.17 -1.53
N GLN A 111 28.38 0.23 -2.17
CA GLN A 111 28.59 0.29 -3.61
C GLN A 111 27.32 -0.15 -4.35
N VAL A 112 26.89 0.64 -5.34
CA VAL A 112 25.73 0.37 -6.20
C VAL A 112 26.17 0.58 -7.66
N GLY A 113 26.47 -0.51 -8.35
CA GLY A 113 27.14 -0.47 -9.64
C GLY A 113 28.48 0.27 -9.56
N GLU A 114 28.64 1.34 -10.33
CA GLU A 114 29.83 2.22 -10.32
C GLU A 114 29.71 3.40 -9.34
N ARG A 115 28.58 3.53 -8.65
CA ARG A 115 28.30 4.62 -7.69
C ARG A 115 28.41 4.14 -6.25
N TRP A 116 28.39 5.09 -5.33
CA TRP A 116 28.45 4.83 -3.90
C TRP A 116 27.31 5.52 -3.18
N SER A 117 26.70 4.86 -2.21
CA SER A 117 25.51 5.34 -1.51
C SER A 117 25.73 5.35 0.00
N ILE A 118 25.32 6.42 0.65
CA ILE A 118 25.22 6.50 2.11
C ILE A 118 23.78 6.19 2.49
N VAL A 119 23.55 5.22 3.36
CA VAL A 119 22.20 4.74 3.69
C VAL A 119 21.87 5.06 5.14
N LYS A 120 20.71 5.67 5.36
CA LYS A 120 20.17 6.00 6.68
C LYS A 120 18.81 5.33 6.89
N LEU A 121 18.65 4.61 7.99
CA LEU A 121 17.36 4.06 8.38
C LEU A 121 16.49 5.19 8.93
N THR A 122 15.30 5.38 8.37
CA THR A 122 14.36 6.45 8.76
C THR A 122 13.04 5.91 9.31
N GLY A 123 12.78 4.61 9.19
CA GLY A 123 11.64 3.97 9.82
C GLY A 123 11.71 2.45 9.74
N ARG A 124 11.06 1.78 10.69
CA ARG A 124 10.93 0.33 10.75
C ARG A 124 9.47 -0.03 10.97
N ARG A 125 9.00 -1.07 10.28
CA ARG A 125 7.73 -1.74 10.52
C ARG A 125 8.05 -3.20 10.85
N PRO A 126 7.81 -3.65 12.09
CA PRO A 126 8.09 -5.02 12.46
C PRO A 126 7.22 -5.98 11.64
N PRO A 127 7.65 -7.25 11.51
CA PRO A 127 6.80 -8.26 10.91
C PRO A 127 5.54 -8.42 11.77
N GLU A 128 4.40 -8.59 11.10
CA GLU A 128 3.11 -8.84 11.74
C GLU A 128 2.57 -10.16 11.22
N HIS A 129 2.32 -11.11 12.13
CA HIS A 129 1.70 -12.38 11.79
C HIS A 129 0.48 -12.59 12.68
N ARG A 130 -0.71 -12.52 12.09
CA ARG A 130 -1.97 -12.79 12.77
C ARG A 130 -2.26 -14.27 12.70
N SER A 131 -2.37 -14.94 13.84
CA SER A 131 -2.71 -16.36 13.88
C SER A 131 -4.13 -16.63 13.37
N PHE A 132 -4.43 -17.88 13.03
CA PHE A 132 -5.79 -18.29 12.69
C PHE A 132 -6.80 -17.95 13.79
N GLU A 133 -6.44 -18.07 15.07
CA GLU A 133 -7.33 -17.73 16.18
C GLU A 133 -7.67 -16.24 16.19
N GLN A 134 -6.70 -15.38 15.86
CA GLN A 134 -6.89 -13.93 15.78
C GLN A 134 -7.66 -13.51 14.52
N ALA A 135 -7.37 -14.15 13.38
CA ALA A 135 -7.95 -13.79 12.08
C ALA A 135 -9.32 -14.44 11.83
N GLY A 136 -9.58 -15.61 12.41
CA GLY A 136 -10.75 -16.45 12.15
C GLY A 136 -12.10 -15.75 12.30
N PRO A 137 -12.35 -14.96 13.38
CA PRO A 137 -13.59 -14.20 13.52
C PRO A 137 -13.80 -13.19 12.38
N THR A 138 -12.74 -12.49 11.98
CA THR A 138 -12.79 -11.50 10.88
C THR A 138 -13.02 -12.19 9.53
N ILE A 139 -12.31 -13.28 9.26
CA ILE A 139 -12.47 -14.09 8.04
C ILE A 139 -13.90 -14.62 7.95
N ARG A 140 -14.43 -15.17 9.04
CA ARG A 140 -15.80 -15.72 9.08
C ARG A 140 -16.84 -14.67 8.73
N LEU A 141 -16.71 -13.46 9.27
CA LEU A 141 -17.60 -12.34 8.97
C LEU A 141 -17.47 -11.91 7.50
N ARG A 142 -16.24 -11.86 6.98
CA ARG A 142 -15.98 -11.53 5.56
C ARG A 142 -16.64 -12.54 4.62
N VAL A 143 -16.32 -13.82 4.78
CA VAL A 143 -16.89 -14.90 3.97
C VAL A 143 -18.42 -14.90 4.09
N TRP A 144 -18.98 -14.70 5.29
CA TRP A 144 -20.43 -14.60 5.45
C TRP A 144 -21.05 -13.46 4.64
N ARG A 145 -20.43 -12.28 4.64
CA ARG A 145 -20.91 -11.12 3.86
C ARG A 145 -20.82 -11.41 2.36
N GLU A 146 -19.69 -11.96 1.90
CA GLU A 146 -19.46 -12.31 0.50
C GLU A 146 -20.46 -13.37 0.01
N THR A 147 -20.63 -14.46 0.76
CA THR A 147 -21.61 -15.51 0.43
C THR A 147 -23.04 -14.96 0.40
N ARG A 148 -23.45 -14.19 1.41
CA ARG A 148 -24.81 -13.61 1.45
C ARG A 148 -25.07 -12.67 0.28
N GLN A 149 -24.07 -11.87 -0.10
CA GLN A 149 -24.18 -10.96 -1.24
C GLN A 149 -24.35 -11.76 -2.53
N GLN A 150 -23.51 -12.78 -2.74
CA GLN A 150 -23.60 -13.65 -3.90
C GLN A 150 -24.96 -14.38 -3.99
N GLU A 151 -25.44 -14.96 -2.89
CA GLU A 151 -26.74 -15.65 -2.87
C GLU A 151 -27.91 -14.70 -3.18
N LEU A 152 -27.85 -13.45 -2.70
CA LEU A 152 -28.85 -12.44 -3.02
C LEU A 152 -28.82 -12.06 -4.50
N GLU A 153 -27.63 -11.85 -5.07
CA GLU A 153 -27.45 -11.55 -6.48
C GLU A 153 -27.97 -12.70 -7.36
N ASP A 154 -27.61 -13.94 -7.03
CA ASP A 154 -28.05 -15.14 -7.73
C ASP A 154 -29.57 -15.32 -7.63
N PHE A 155 -30.15 -15.07 -6.46
CA PHE A 155 -31.60 -15.13 -6.26
C PHE A 155 -32.34 -14.07 -7.09
N VAL A 156 -31.85 -12.83 -7.10
CA VAL A 156 -32.42 -11.75 -7.91
C VAL A 156 -32.29 -12.06 -9.40
N ALA A 157 -31.15 -12.61 -9.84
CA ALA A 157 -30.94 -13.03 -11.22
C ALA A 157 -31.95 -14.12 -11.63
N GLN A 158 -32.14 -15.14 -10.81
CA GLN A 158 -33.13 -16.20 -11.05
C GLN A 158 -34.57 -15.66 -11.10
N LEU A 159 -34.93 -14.71 -10.23
CA LEU A 159 -36.25 -14.09 -10.26
C LEU A 159 -36.46 -13.27 -11.53
N ARG A 160 -35.46 -12.51 -11.97
CA ARG A 160 -35.52 -11.73 -13.22
C ARG A 160 -35.70 -12.62 -14.44
N GLU A 161 -34.95 -13.73 -14.49
CA GLU A 161 -35.06 -14.71 -15.58
C GLU A 161 -36.45 -15.36 -15.63
N ARG A 162 -36.96 -15.84 -14.48
CA ARG A 162 -38.30 -16.46 -14.40
C ARG A 162 -39.42 -15.50 -14.73
N ALA A 163 -39.28 -14.23 -14.36
CA ALA A 163 -40.29 -13.20 -14.62
C ALA A 163 -40.18 -12.61 -16.04
N GLY A 164 -39.18 -13.01 -16.84
CA GLY A 164 -38.98 -12.47 -18.19
C GLY A 164 -38.77 -10.96 -18.18
N VAL A 165 -37.98 -10.45 -17.23
CA VAL A 165 -37.79 -9.01 -17.03
C VAL A 165 -37.00 -8.42 -18.20
N GLU A 166 -37.69 -7.66 -19.05
CA GLU A 166 -37.06 -6.82 -20.07
C GLU A 166 -36.79 -5.42 -19.50
N VAL A 167 -35.50 -5.06 -19.42
CA VAL A 167 -35.08 -3.72 -18.97
C VAL A 167 -34.93 -2.83 -20.20
N ASN A 168 -35.84 -1.88 -20.37
CA ASN A 168 -35.76 -0.93 -21.48
C ASN A 168 -34.88 0.27 -21.10
N TYR A 169 -33.57 0.15 -21.37
CA TYR A 169 -32.57 1.14 -20.98
C TYR A 169 -32.75 2.52 -21.62
N ASP A 170 -33.41 2.61 -22.79
CA ASP A 170 -33.69 3.88 -23.46
C ASP A 170 -34.72 4.72 -22.69
N LEU A 171 -35.67 4.07 -22.02
CA LEU A 171 -36.66 4.74 -21.15
C LEU A 171 -36.11 5.09 -19.76
N LEU A 172 -35.02 4.46 -19.34
CA LEU A 172 -34.34 4.76 -18.06
C LEU A 172 -33.36 5.92 -18.18
N ARG A 173 -32.81 6.17 -19.37
CA ARG A 173 -31.82 7.22 -19.66
C ARG A 173 -32.23 8.65 -19.30
N PRO A 174 -33.51 9.09 -19.47
CA PRO A 174 -33.96 10.41 -19.07
C PRO A 174 -34.38 10.51 -17.59
N ILE A 175 -34.46 9.39 -16.85
CA ILE A 175 -34.82 9.42 -15.43
C ILE A 175 -33.62 9.92 -14.63
N ARG A 176 -33.73 11.15 -14.12
CA ARG A 176 -32.81 11.69 -13.12
C ARG A 176 -33.32 11.29 -11.74
N LEU A 177 -32.56 10.43 -11.07
CA LEU A 177 -32.73 10.22 -9.63
C LEU A 177 -31.94 11.32 -8.93
N ASP A 178 -32.65 12.34 -8.44
CA ASP A 178 -32.03 13.31 -7.55
C ASP A 178 -31.59 12.56 -6.29
N PRO A 179 -30.31 12.68 -5.87
CA PRO A 179 -29.89 12.11 -4.61
C PRO A 179 -30.77 12.70 -3.50
N PRO A 180 -31.18 11.90 -2.50
CA PRO A 180 -31.97 12.45 -1.40
C PRO A 180 -31.22 13.65 -0.84
N GLU A 181 -31.93 14.78 -0.70
CA GLU A 181 -31.41 15.97 -0.06
C GLU A 181 -30.85 15.51 1.29
N ARG A 182 -29.54 15.66 1.49
CA ARG A 182 -28.99 15.54 2.83
C ARG A 182 -29.59 16.71 3.58
N GLU A 183 -30.60 16.45 4.38
CA GLU A 183 -31.06 17.42 5.36
C GLU A 183 -29.87 17.71 6.27
N ASP A 184 -29.22 18.85 6.01
CA ASP A 184 -28.28 19.49 6.92
C ASP A 184 -29.07 19.95 8.16
N GLU A 185 -29.39 19.03 9.07
CA GLU A 185 -29.79 19.38 10.42
C GLU A 185 -28.87 18.70 11.44
N ALA A 186 -27.88 19.49 11.85
CA ALA A 186 -27.13 19.28 13.06
C ALA A 186 -28.07 19.33 14.27
N THR A 187 -28.41 18.16 14.81
CA THR A 187 -28.55 17.88 16.25
C THR A 187 -28.83 16.40 16.43
N ASP A 188 -27.83 15.61 16.82
CA ASP A 188 -27.81 15.08 18.19
C ASP A 188 -26.46 14.46 18.55
N THR A 189 -26.11 14.66 19.81
CA THR A 189 -24.84 14.30 20.44
C THR A 189 -24.67 12.79 20.60
N HIS A 190 -23.68 12.20 19.93
CA HIS A 190 -22.82 11.18 20.52
C HIS A 190 -21.42 11.25 19.87
N ALA A 191 -20.44 11.56 20.71
CA ALA A 191 -19.03 11.53 20.37
C ALA A 191 -18.53 10.08 20.17
N GLU A 192 -17.45 10.01 19.39
CA GLU A 192 -16.47 8.92 19.29
C GLU A 192 -16.72 7.77 18.28
N GLY A 193 -15.99 7.86 17.16
CA GLY A 193 -15.25 6.72 16.61
C GLY A 193 -15.72 6.13 15.28
N ALA A 194 -15.44 6.80 14.15
CA ALA A 194 -15.38 6.13 12.83
C ALA A 194 -14.69 6.99 11.74
N ALA A 195 -13.42 7.35 11.94
CA ALA A 195 -12.58 7.86 10.87
C ALA A 195 -11.93 6.70 10.09
N ASN A 196 -12.72 5.89 9.36
CA ASN A 196 -12.22 5.09 8.23
C ASN A 196 -13.36 4.46 7.42
N ALA A 197 -13.73 5.06 6.29
CA ALA A 197 -14.42 4.38 5.20
C ALA A 197 -13.60 4.60 3.92
N PRO A 198 -13.26 3.54 3.16
CA PRO A 198 -12.48 3.69 1.94
C PRO A 198 -13.31 4.36 0.84
N ALA A 199 -12.64 5.20 0.03
CA ALA A 199 -13.23 5.87 -1.12
C ALA A 199 -13.77 4.84 -2.16
N PRO A 200 -14.87 5.16 -2.87
CA PRO A 200 -15.39 4.30 -3.93
C PRO A 200 -14.38 4.18 -5.09
N PRO A 201 -14.30 3.02 -5.77
CA PRO A 201 -13.37 2.82 -6.88
C PRO A 201 -13.71 3.74 -8.07
N PRO A 202 -12.71 4.18 -8.84
CA PRO A 202 -12.94 5.02 -10.01
C PRO A 202 -13.67 4.24 -11.10
N ALA A 203 -14.65 4.90 -11.75
CA ALA A 203 -15.36 4.36 -12.89
C ALA A 203 -14.40 4.04 -14.03
N VAL A 204 -14.41 2.79 -14.49
CA VAL A 204 -13.69 2.36 -15.69
C VAL A 204 -14.36 2.97 -16.93
N PRO A 205 -13.62 3.64 -17.83
CA PRO A 205 -14.17 4.19 -19.06
C PRO A 205 -14.52 3.04 -20.01
N GLY A 206 -15.77 3.01 -20.47
CA GLY A 206 -16.24 2.04 -21.45
C GLY A 206 -15.50 2.19 -22.79
N SER A 207 -15.21 1.06 -23.42
CA SER A 207 -14.94 0.99 -24.85
C SER A 207 -15.47 -0.33 -25.42
N PRO A 208 -15.80 -0.33 -26.72
CA PRO A 208 -17.04 -0.87 -27.26
C PRO A 208 -16.87 -2.28 -27.82
N THR A 209 -17.96 -3.04 -27.94
CA THR A 209 -17.93 -4.26 -28.75
C THR A 209 -19.24 -4.51 -29.48
N ASP A 210 -19.06 -4.60 -30.80
CA ASP A 210 -19.77 -5.39 -31.81
C ASP A 210 -21.26 -5.11 -32.09
N GLU A 211 -21.44 -4.31 -33.14
CA GLU A 211 -22.28 -4.68 -34.28
C GLU A 211 -21.99 -6.12 -34.72
N ASN A 212 -23.01 -6.99 -34.81
CA ASN A 212 -23.61 -7.33 -36.11
C ASN A 212 -24.87 -8.22 -35.92
N PRO A 213 -25.76 -8.37 -36.92
CA PRO A 213 -25.44 -8.99 -38.21
C PRO A 213 -25.55 -8.10 -39.46
#